data_AF-A0A8D9F1R3-F1
#
_entry.id   AF-A0A8D9F1R3-F1
#
_cell.length_a   1.000
_cell.length_b   1.000
_cell.length_c   1.000
_cell.angle_alpha   90.00
_cell.angle_beta   90.00
_cell.angle_gamma   90.00
#
_symmetry.space_group_name_H-M   'P 1'
#
loop_
_entity.id
_entity.type
_entity.pdbx_description
1 polymer ?
#
loop_
_entity_poly.entity_id
_entity_poly.type
_entity_poly.pdbx_seq_one_letter_code
_entity_poly.pdbx_strand_id
1 'polypeptide(L)'
;MALDLYKKTIEQKSNYKAKVEITSDIVNSKFYKDPLELLGERSFGKPRKVPVEEIGTPIQEFFRDGSVFITGGTGFMGKVLIEKLLRSIPHLKRIYLLVRPKKGKDVQERLESIFTDRLYLRLKTEVPHFMNKVTTVTGDVSLPGLGLSQTDRALLTQNVNIIFHGAATVRFDEKIQLAVAINVLGVRAMLQLAKEMQNLKAFVHVSTTFAHCPRKDVSESFYPTPFKYDNIINLVTTSDEERLKQLTPSLLDKWPNTYTFTKALAEDVIRVEGKGLPISVYRPAVIVSTYREPVRGWIDNVYGPVGLMVGIGTGVLHTYHYDADSVTEMVPVDMVVNSMVATAWYTAKSK
;
A
#
# COMPACT_ATOMS: atom_id res chain seq x y z
N MET A 1 19.20 14.73 10.42
CA MET A 1 20.59 14.24 10.51
C MET A 1 20.97 13.22 9.42
N ALA A 2 20.38 12.02 9.34
CA ALA A 2 20.67 11.07 8.25
C ALA A 2 20.20 11.57 6.87
N LEU A 3 19.04 12.24 6.82
CA LEU A 3 18.52 12.89 5.61
C LEU A 3 19.38 14.10 5.18
N ASP A 4 19.98 14.81 6.13
CA ASP A 4 20.81 15.98 5.88
C ASP A 4 22.23 15.60 5.45
N LEU A 5 22.76 14.49 5.99
CA LEU A 5 23.98 13.86 5.50
C LEU A 5 23.79 13.39 4.06
N TYR A 6 22.66 12.75 3.74
CA TYR A 6 22.31 12.37 2.37
C TYR A 6 22.22 13.59 1.42
N LYS A 7 21.60 14.70 1.85
CA LYS A 7 21.54 15.95 1.06
C LYS A 7 22.91 16.59 0.83
N LYS A 8 23.76 16.66 1.85
CA LYS A 8 25.14 17.16 1.73
C LYS A 8 26.00 16.32 0.78
N THR A 9 25.79 15.00 0.75
CA THR A 9 26.46 14.11 -0.22
C THR A 9 25.96 14.29 -1.65
N ILE A 10 24.71 14.73 -1.86
CA ILE A 10 24.15 15.05 -3.18
C ILE A 10 24.66 16.40 -3.69
N GLU A 11 24.74 17.43 -2.84
CA GLU A 11 25.22 18.77 -3.22
C GLU A 11 26.69 18.76 -3.67
N GLN A 12 27.53 17.90 -3.08
CA GLN A 12 28.92 17.69 -3.52
C GLN A 12 29.05 16.89 -4.82
N LYS A 13 27.98 16.20 -5.27
CA LYS A 13 27.96 15.38 -6.50
C LYS A 13 27.30 16.07 -7.69
N SER A 14 27.05 17.38 -7.63
CA SER A 14 26.29 18.16 -8.64
C SER A 14 26.93 18.21 -10.05
N ASN A 15 28.13 17.66 -10.24
CA ASN A 15 28.76 17.49 -11.56
C ASN A 15 28.72 16.04 -12.11
N TYR A 16 27.99 15.12 -11.50
CA TYR A 16 27.77 13.76 -12.05
C TYR A 16 26.29 13.39 -12.01
N LYS A 17 25.67 13.25 -13.20
CA LYS A 17 24.34 12.64 -13.37
C LYS A 17 24.40 11.17 -12.95
N ALA A 18 24.21 10.88 -11.67
CA ALA A 18 23.98 9.53 -11.19
C ALA A 18 22.49 9.34 -10.89
N LYS A 19 21.84 8.49 -11.70
CA LYS A 19 20.57 7.84 -11.33
C LYS A 19 20.78 7.17 -9.97
N VAL A 20 20.02 7.58 -8.96
CA VAL A 20 19.92 6.83 -7.72
C VAL A 20 18.86 5.73 -7.94
N GLU A 21 19.28 4.63 -8.55
CA GLU A 21 18.57 3.34 -8.56
C GLU A 21 18.98 2.58 -7.29
N ILE A 22 18.25 2.75 -6.18
CA ILE A 22 18.59 2.09 -4.89
C ILE A 22 18.39 0.55 -4.94
N THR A 23 18.02 -0.05 -6.07
CA THR A 23 17.71 -1.49 -6.13
C THR A 23 18.29 -2.24 -7.34
N SER A 24 19.19 -1.63 -8.14
CA SER A 24 19.92 -2.37 -9.19
C SER A 24 21.22 -3.02 -8.71
N ASP A 25 21.78 -2.58 -7.57
CA ASP A 25 23.22 -2.68 -7.31
C ASP A 25 23.65 -3.77 -6.30
N ILE A 26 22.91 -4.87 -6.17
CA ILE A 26 23.47 -6.04 -5.45
C ILE A 26 24.30 -6.91 -6.38
N VAL A 27 24.15 -6.79 -7.71
CA VAL A 27 25.00 -7.53 -8.66
C VAL A 27 26.11 -6.62 -9.19
N ASN A 28 27.32 -6.76 -8.66
CA ASN A 28 28.52 -6.07 -9.14
C ASN A 28 29.74 -6.99 -9.09
N SER A 29 30.92 -6.50 -9.51
CA SER A 29 32.16 -7.29 -9.51
C SER A 29 32.54 -7.87 -8.14
N LYS A 30 32.02 -7.31 -7.04
CA LYS A 30 32.21 -7.77 -5.65
C LYS A 30 31.10 -8.71 -5.16
N PHE A 31 29.90 -8.64 -5.74
CA PHE A 31 28.72 -9.43 -5.38
C PHE A 31 28.07 -9.96 -6.68
N TYR A 32 28.62 -11.01 -7.28
CA TYR A 32 28.26 -11.42 -8.65
C TYR A 32 27.08 -12.39 -8.76
N LYS A 33 26.55 -12.90 -7.63
CA LYS A 33 25.42 -13.83 -7.62
C LYS A 33 24.11 -13.09 -7.55
N ASP A 34 23.08 -13.60 -8.23
CA ASP A 34 21.72 -13.08 -8.04
C ASP A 34 21.36 -13.20 -6.54
N PRO A 35 20.91 -12.13 -5.88
CA PRO A 35 20.35 -12.19 -4.53
C PRO A 35 19.36 -13.35 -4.31
N LEU A 36 18.60 -13.73 -5.33
CA LEU A 36 17.72 -14.91 -5.31
C LEU A 36 18.48 -16.23 -5.11
N GLU A 37 19.60 -16.39 -5.83
CA GLU A 37 20.49 -17.54 -5.68
C GLU A 37 21.18 -17.55 -4.31
N LEU A 38 21.58 -16.37 -3.80
CA LEU A 38 22.16 -16.22 -2.46
C LEU A 38 21.16 -16.62 -1.36
N LEU A 39 19.87 -16.38 -1.58
CA LEU A 39 18.80 -16.71 -0.62
C LEU A 39 18.27 -18.14 -0.74
N GLY A 40 18.83 -18.93 -1.67
CA GLY A 40 18.55 -20.36 -1.82
C GLY A 40 17.32 -20.69 -2.67
N GLU A 41 16.74 -19.72 -3.38
CA GLU A 41 15.70 -20.00 -4.38
C GLU A 41 16.35 -20.52 -5.68
N ARG A 42 16.38 -21.85 -5.85
CA ARG A 42 17.13 -22.50 -6.94
C ARG A 42 16.39 -22.55 -8.29
N SER A 43 15.05 -22.40 -8.29
CA SER A 43 14.23 -22.38 -9.51
C SER A 43 12.77 -22.01 -9.20
N PHE A 44 12.13 -21.22 -10.07
CA PHE A 44 10.67 -21.07 -10.09
C PHE A 44 9.98 -22.29 -10.70
N GLY A 45 8.68 -22.43 -10.45
CA GLY A 45 7.86 -23.46 -11.10
C GLY A 45 7.80 -23.29 -12.62
N LYS A 46 7.40 -24.35 -13.31
CA LYS A 46 7.14 -24.27 -14.76
C LYS A 46 5.86 -23.46 -15.02
N PRO A 47 5.74 -22.78 -16.18
CA PRO A 47 4.49 -22.17 -16.60
C PRO A 47 3.33 -23.18 -16.50
N ARG A 48 2.27 -22.84 -15.75
CA ARG A 48 1.13 -23.72 -15.52
C ARG A 48 -0.10 -23.19 -16.27
N LYS A 49 -0.72 -24.05 -17.07
CA LYS A 49 -2.10 -23.84 -17.52
C LYS A 49 -3.04 -24.35 -16.44
N VAL A 50 -4.00 -23.52 -16.02
CA VAL A 50 -4.99 -23.89 -15.00
C VAL A 50 -6.30 -24.22 -15.73
N PRO A 51 -6.77 -25.48 -15.68
CA PRO A 51 -8.06 -25.87 -16.26
C PRO A 51 -9.21 -25.08 -15.63
N VAL A 52 -10.24 -24.75 -16.40
CA VAL A 52 -11.42 -24.03 -15.90
C VAL A 52 -12.11 -24.77 -14.74
N GLU A 53 -12.11 -26.09 -14.82
CA GLU A 53 -12.70 -27.04 -13.86
C GLU A 53 -11.89 -27.18 -12.56
N GLU A 54 -10.67 -26.63 -12.48
CA GLU A 54 -9.82 -26.78 -11.29
C GLU A 54 -10.45 -26.04 -10.10
N ILE A 55 -10.81 -26.77 -9.05
CA ILE A 55 -11.36 -26.21 -7.82
C ILE A 55 -10.20 -25.81 -6.91
N GLY A 56 -10.15 -24.53 -6.54
CA GLY A 56 -9.19 -23.99 -5.60
C GLY A 56 -9.62 -24.12 -4.14
N THR A 57 -8.79 -23.60 -3.25
CA THR A 57 -9.11 -23.37 -1.84
C THR A 57 -10.32 -22.44 -1.67
N PRO A 58 -10.98 -22.40 -0.49
CA PRO A 58 -12.11 -21.50 -0.26
C PRO A 58 -11.83 -20.01 -0.52
N ILE A 59 -10.59 -19.56 -0.27
CA ILE A 59 -10.15 -18.20 -0.59
C ILE A 59 -10.05 -18.03 -2.10
N GLN A 60 -9.41 -18.96 -2.82
CA GLN A 60 -9.31 -18.90 -4.29
C GLN A 60 -10.69 -18.88 -4.96
N GLU A 61 -11.62 -19.71 -4.48
CA GLU A 61 -12.99 -19.78 -5.00
C GLU A 61 -13.78 -18.49 -4.75
N PHE A 62 -13.53 -17.79 -3.65
CA PHE A 62 -14.15 -16.49 -3.43
C PHE A 62 -13.74 -15.44 -4.47
N PHE A 63 -12.50 -15.49 -4.95
CA PHE A 63 -12.01 -14.62 -6.01
C PHE A 63 -12.24 -15.17 -7.43
N ARG A 64 -12.87 -16.34 -7.58
CA ARG A 64 -13.22 -16.89 -8.91
C ARG A 64 -14.13 -15.92 -9.64
N ASP A 65 -13.76 -15.61 -10.89
CA ASP A 65 -14.38 -14.63 -11.76
C ASP A 65 -14.50 -13.22 -11.13
N GLY A 66 -13.73 -12.99 -10.06
CA GLY A 66 -13.70 -11.77 -9.28
C GLY A 66 -12.94 -10.66 -10.01
N SER A 67 -13.43 -9.44 -9.80
CA SER A 67 -12.84 -8.21 -10.31
C SER A 67 -12.45 -7.34 -9.13
N VAL A 68 -11.16 -7.11 -8.99
CA VAL A 68 -10.57 -6.43 -7.85
C VAL A 68 -10.18 -5.01 -8.24
N PHE A 69 -10.55 -4.01 -7.45
CA PHE A 69 -10.03 -2.64 -7.57
C PHE A 69 -8.99 -2.37 -6.48
N ILE A 70 -7.79 -1.96 -6.89
CA ILE A 70 -6.66 -1.69 -6.01
C ILE A 70 -6.27 -0.23 -6.12
N THR A 71 -6.21 0.45 -4.98
CA THR A 71 -5.53 1.76 -4.86
C THR A 71 -4.23 1.58 -4.09
N GLY A 72 -3.18 2.32 -4.48
CA GLY A 72 -1.86 2.18 -3.87
C GLY A 72 -1.06 0.98 -4.40
N GLY A 73 -1.47 0.38 -5.52
CA GLY A 73 -0.79 -0.79 -6.10
C GLY A 73 0.63 -0.52 -6.61
N THR A 74 1.02 0.75 -6.78
CA THR A 74 2.42 1.11 -7.09
C THR A 74 3.32 1.18 -5.86
N GLY A 75 2.75 1.15 -4.65
CA GLY A 75 3.51 1.16 -3.40
C GLY A 75 3.94 -0.24 -2.96
N PHE A 76 4.83 -0.30 -1.99
CA PHE A 76 5.47 -1.52 -1.47
C PHE A 76 4.50 -2.71 -1.31
N MET A 77 3.52 -2.60 -0.40
CA MET A 77 2.55 -3.66 -0.14
C MET A 77 1.61 -3.90 -1.33
N GLY A 78 1.29 -2.85 -2.08
CA GLY A 78 0.41 -2.94 -3.26
C GLY A 78 0.99 -3.81 -4.37
N LYS A 79 2.31 -3.72 -4.60
CA LYS A 79 3.00 -4.59 -5.56
C LYS A 79 2.92 -6.07 -5.15
N VAL A 80 3.15 -6.36 -3.87
CA VAL A 80 3.07 -7.72 -3.33
C VAL A 80 1.65 -8.27 -3.41
N LEU A 81 0.63 -7.44 -3.15
CA LEU A 81 -0.77 -7.81 -3.32
C LEU A 81 -1.11 -8.17 -4.78
N ILE A 82 -0.67 -7.36 -5.74
CA ILE A 82 -0.89 -7.63 -7.18
C ILE A 82 -0.22 -8.94 -7.56
N GLU A 83 1.04 -9.14 -7.17
CA GLU A 83 1.77 -10.39 -7.44
C GLU A 83 1.05 -11.60 -6.86
N LYS A 84 0.66 -11.52 -5.57
CA LYS A 84 0.00 -12.60 -4.86
C LYS A 84 -1.33 -12.98 -5.52
N LEU A 85 -2.16 -11.99 -5.86
CA LEU A 85 -3.45 -12.22 -6.50
C LEU A 85 -3.28 -12.88 -7.88
N LEU A 86 -2.37 -12.36 -8.72
CA LEU A 86 -2.17 -12.90 -10.07
C LEU A 86 -1.55 -14.30 -10.06
N ARG A 87 -0.62 -14.58 -9.14
CA ARG A 87 0.06 -15.87 -9.03
C ARG A 87 -0.78 -16.93 -8.33
N SER A 88 -1.48 -16.53 -7.27
CA SER A 88 -2.15 -17.48 -6.36
C SER A 88 -3.64 -17.63 -6.60
N ILE A 89 -4.28 -16.78 -7.41
CA ILE A 89 -5.70 -16.87 -7.77
C ILE A 89 -5.83 -17.13 -9.28
N PRO A 90 -5.86 -18.40 -9.71
CA PRO A 90 -5.89 -18.74 -11.14
C PRO A 90 -7.07 -18.18 -11.92
N HIS A 91 -8.26 -18.18 -11.31
CA HIS A 91 -9.51 -17.78 -11.96
C HIS A 91 -9.92 -16.34 -11.68
N LEU A 92 -8.96 -15.48 -11.28
CA LEU A 92 -9.20 -14.05 -11.14
C LEU A 92 -9.50 -13.45 -12.53
N LYS A 93 -10.64 -12.75 -12.66
CA LYS A 93 -11.08 -12.15 -13.91
C LYS A 93 -10.29 -10.90 -14.25
N ARG A 94 -10.18 -9.96 -13.32
CA ARG A 94 -9.54 -8.65 -13.57
C ARG A 94 -9.02 -7.99 -12.29
N ILE A 95 -7.90 -7.29 -12.41
CA ILE A 95 -7.42 -6.27 -11.47
C ILE A 95 -7.53 -4.92 -12.17
N TYR A 96 -8.32 -4.02 -11.60
CA TYR A 96 -8.34 -2.61 -11.92
C TYR A 96 -7.39 -1.88 -10.98
N LEU A 97 -6.38 -1.20 -11.53
CA LEU A 97 -5.35 -0.51 -10.75
C LEU A 97 -5.48 1.00 -10.92
N LEU A 98 -5.73 1.72 -9.83
CA LEU A 98 -5.71 3.18 -9.84
C LEU A 98 -4.27 3.68 -9.96
N VAL A 99 -3.99 4.42 -11.04
CA VAL A 99 -2.66 4.97 -11.32
C VAL A 99 -2.74 6.48 -11.50
N ARG A 100 -1.90 7.20 -10.76
CA ARG A 100 -1.77 8.66 -10.89
C ARG A 100 -1.15 9.03 -12.25
N PRO A 101 -1.66 10.06 -12.95
CA PRO A 101 -1.01 10.56 -14.16
C PRO A 101 0.39 11.10 -13.82
N LYS A 102 1.33 11.01 -14.78
CA LYS A 102 2.65 11.65 -14.69
C LYS A 102 2.94 12.33 -16.02
N LYS A 103 3.41 13.59 -15.97
CA LYS A 103 3.76 14.33 -17.19
C LYS A 103 4.77 13.54 -18.03
N GLY A 104 4.45 13.36 -19.31
CA GLY A 104 5.35 12.74 -20.30
C GLY A 104 5.52 11.23 -20.18
N LYS A 105 4.63 10.51 -19.51
CA LYS A 105 4.56 9.05 -19.56
C LYS A 105 3.15 8.59 -19.88
N ASP A 106 3.03 7.65 -20.81
CA ASP A 106 1.76 7.01 -21.06
C ASP A 106 1.36 6.09 -19.88
N VAL A 107 0.05 5.88 -19.71
CA VAL A 107 -0.48 5.04 -18.64
C VAL A 107 -0.07 3.58 -18.84
N GLN A 108 0.03 3.11 -20.08
CA GLN A 108 0.45 1.75 -20.41
C GLN A 108 1.93 1.54 -20.11
N GLU A 109 2.79 2.48 -20.51
CA GLU A 109 4.23 2.46 -20.18
C GLU A 109 4.44 2.41 -18.65
N ARG A 110 3.60 3.15 -17.91
CA ARG A 110 3.65 3.14 -16.45
C ARG A 110 3.26 1.77 -15.89
N LEU A 111 2.22 1.13 -16.44
CA LEU A 111 1.83 -0.22 -16.05
C LEU A 111 2.97 -1.22 -16.30
N GLU A 112 3.56 -1.20 -17.49
CA GLU A 112 4.67 -2.08 -17.85
C GLU A 112 5.87 -1.88 -16.92
N SER A 113 6.18 -0.63 -16.58
CA SER A 113 7.25 -0.29 -15.64
C SER A 113 7.02 -0.80 -14.21
N ILE A 114 5.77 -1.06 -13.80
CA ILE A 114 5.48 -1.68 -12.49
C ILE A 114 6.01 -3.12 -12.49
N PHE A 115 5.80 -3.85 -13.58
CA PHE A 115 6.14 -5.26 -13.68
C PHE A 115 7.60 -5.53 -14.04
N THR A 116 8.46 -4.51 -14.17
CA THR A 116 9.92 -4.72 -14.38
C THR A 116 10.64 -5.13 -13.10
N ASP A 117 10.04 -4.89 -11.93
CA ASP A 117 10.59 -5.24 -10.62
C ASP A 117 10.85 -6.74 -10.47
N ARG A 118 11.93 -7.10 -9.76
CA ARG A 118 12.32 -8.49 -9.49
C ARG A 118 11.25 -9.26 -8.72
N LEU A 119 10.41 -8.57 -7.96
CA LEU A 119 9.24 -9.15 -7.29
C LEU A 119 8.41 -10.03 -8.24
N TYR A 120 8.25 -9.60 -9.49
CA TYR A 120 7.37 -10.25 -10.46
C TYR A 120 8.07 -11.34 -11.29
N LEU A 121 9.35 -11.67 -11.03
CA LEU A 121 10.06 -12.69 -11.79
C LEU A 121 9.34 -14.03 -11.74
N ARG A 122 8.95 -14.47 -10.53
CA ARG A 122 8.20 -15.71 -10.35
C ARG A 122 6.86 -15.69 -11.08
N LEU A 123 6.10 -14.60 -10.97
CA LEU A 123 4.83 -14.42 -11.67
C LEU A 123 5.00 -14.56 -13.20
N LYS A 124 6.02 -13.90 -13.77
CA LYS A 124 6.34 -13.96 -15.20
C LYS A 124 6.68 -15.37 -15.66
N THR A 125 7.38 -16.14 -14.84
CA THR A 125 7.76 -17.52 -15.15
C THR A 125 6.58 -18.47 -15.02
N GLU A 126 5.76 -18.35 -13.99
CA GLU A 126 4.72 -19.35 -13.66
C GLU A 126 3.37 -19.07 -14.33
N VAL A 127 3.04 -17.81 -14.61
CA VAL A 127 1.71 -17.38 -15.10
C VAL A 127 1.82 -16.63 -16.43
N PRO A 128 1.76 -17.34 -17.58
CA PRO A 128 1.81 -16.68 -18.88
C PRO A 128 0.59 -15.76 -19.08
N HIS A 129 0.80 -14.67 -19.82
CA HIS A 129 -0.25 -13.70 -20.15
C HIS A 129 -0.98 -13.06 -18.95
N PHE A 130 -0.39 -13.05 -17.75
CA PHE A 130 -0.99 -12.44 -16.56
C PHE A 130 -1.42 -10.98 -16.79
N MET A 131 -0.71 -10.25 -17.66
CA MET A 131 -1.01 -8.85 -18.02
C MET A 131 -2.43 -8.67 -18.58
N ASN A 132 -3.00 -9.69 -19.23
CA ASN A 132 -4.37 -9.63 -19.77
C ASN A 132 -5.42 -9.46 -18.67
N LYS A 133 -5.08 -9.80 -17.41
CA LYS A 133 -5.93 -9.62 -16.24
C LYS A 133 -5.77 -8.27 -15.58
N VAL A 134 -4.91 -7.37 -16.07
CA VAL A 134 -4.65 -6.07 -15.44
C VAL A 134 -5.12 -4.96 -16.34
N THR A 135 -5.89 -4.04 -15.77
CA THR A 135 -6.37 -2.82 -16.45
C THR A 135 -6.07 -1.64 -15.54
N THR A 136 -5.41 -0.62 -16.06
CA THR A 136 -5.19 0.63 -15.34
C THR A 136 -6.39 1.55 -15.47
N VAL A 137 -6.63 2.31 -14.42
CA VAL A 137 -7.59 3.40 -14.39
C VAL A 137 -6.85 4.65 -13.93
N THR A 138 -7.01 5.76 -14.66
CA THR A 138 -6.34 7.01 -14.30
C THR A 138 -7.10 7.69 -13.17
N GLY A 139 -6.38 8.08 -12.11
CA GLY A 139 -6.95 8.89 -11.04
C GLY A 139 -5.99 9.14 -9.89
N ASP A 140 -6.40 10.00 -8.97
CA ASP A 140 -5.66 10.40 -7.79
C ASP A 140 -6.61 10.49 -6.59
N VAL A 141 -6.29 9.75 -5.53
CA VAL A 141 -7.10 9.69 -4.30
C VAL A 141 -7.19 11.03 -3.58
N SER A 142 -6.28 11.97 -3.85
CA SER A 142 -6.34 13.33 -3.30
C SER A 142 -7.34 14.24 -4.01
N LEU A 143 -7.84 13.83 -5.18
CA LEU A 143 -8.77 14.62 -5.98
C LEU A 143 -10.23 14.25 -5.70
N PRO A 144 -11.18 15.19 -5.88
CA PRO A 144 -12.61 14.90 -5.82
C PRO A 144 -12.99 13.73 -6.72
N GLY A 145 -13.81 12.80 -6.20
CA GLY A 145 -14.21 11.61 -6.95
C GLY A 145 -13.05 10.72 -7.41
N LEU A 146 -11.91 10.77 -6.69
CA LEU A 146 -10.67 10.05 -7.00
C LEU A 146 -10.03 10.48 -8.34
N GLY A 147 -10.43 11.62 -8.89
CA GLY A 147 -9.97 12.09 -10.21
C GLY A 147 -10.36 11.16 -11.37
N LEU A 148 -11.39 10.34 -11.19
CA LEU A 148 -11.87 9.40 -12.21
C LEU A 148 -12.65 10.10 -13.31
N SER A 149 -12.47 9.64 -14.55
CA SER A 149 -13.39 9.97 -15.63
C SER A 149 -14.77 9.32 -15.38
N GLN A 150 -15.83 9.85 -15.99
CA GLN A 150 -17.16 9.24 -15.89
C GLN A 150 -17.18 7.82 -16.46
N THR A 151 -16.42 7.59 -17.54
CA THR A 151 -16.25 6.26 -18.17
C THR A 151 -15.58 5.28 -17.22
N ASP A 152 -14.48 5.67 -16.58
CA ASP A 152 -13.78 4.81 -15.63
C ASP A 152 -14.61 4.54 -14.38
N ARG A 153 -15.33 5.54 -13.89
CA ARG A 153 -16.26 5.36 -12.77
C ARG A 153 -17.33 4.33 -13.11
N ALA A 154 -17.96 4.43 -14.28
CA ALA A 154 -18.94 3.46 -14.75
C ALA A 154 -18.35 2.05 -14.93
N LEU A 155 -17.13 1.96 -15.48
CA LEU A 155 -16.40 0.70 -15.60
C LEU A 155 -16.21 0.03 -14.24
N LEU A 156 -15.75 0.79 -13.23
CA LEU A 156 -15.52 0.29 -11.88
C LEU A 156 -16.83 -0.12 -11.19
N THR A 157 -17.88 0.72 -11.25
CA THR A 157 -19.15 0.45 -10.56
C THR A 157 -19.90 -0.76 -11.11
N GLN A 158 -19.77 -1.05 -12.40
CA GLN A 158 -20.40 -2.20 -13.05
C GLN A 158 -19.62 -3.50 -12.83
N ASN A 159 -18.29 -3.45 -12.80
CA ASN A 159 -17.47 -4.65 -12.90
C ASN A 159 -16.81 -5.09 -11.59
N VAL A 160 -16.52 -4.17 -10.68
CA VAL A 160 -15.76 -4.47 -9.45
C VAL A 160 -16.64 -5.10 -8.39
N ASN A 161 -16.12 -6.14 -7.75
CA ASN A 161 -16.76 -6.80 -6.62
C ASN A 161 -15.90 -6.83 -5.36
N ILE A 162 -14.60 -6.51 -5.44
CA ILE A 162 -13.69 -6.50 -4.29
C ILE A 162 -12.80 -5.25 -4.36
N ILE A 163 -12.70 -4.51 -3.25
CA ILE A 163 -11.84 -3.32 -3.13
C ILE A 163 -10.71 -3.60 -2.14
N PHE A 164 -9.48 -3.29 -2.52
CA PHE A 164 -8.37 -3.08 -1.60
C PHE A 164 -7.94 -1.61 -1.65
N HIS A 165 -8.26 -0.87 -0.58
CA HIS A 165 -7.89 0.52 -0.45
C HIS A 165 -6.64 0.68 0.42
N GLY A 166 -5.47 0.75 -0.24
CA GLY A 166 -4.16 0.93 0.40
C GLY A 166 -3.42 2.20 0.02
N ALA A 167 -4.01 3.07 -0.81
CA ALA A 167 -3.42 4.37 -1.11
C ALA A 167 -3.44 5.27 0.12
N ALA A 168 -2.26 5.71 0.55
CA ALA A 168 -2.08 6.65 1.64
C ALA A 168 -0.76 7.40 1.46
N THR A 169 -0.65 8.60 2.06
CA THR A 169 0.66 9.16 2.40
C THR A 169 1.08 8.60 3.76
N VAL A 170 2.28 8.04 3.80
CA VAL A 170 2.88 7.38 4.97
C VAL A 170 4.01 8.20 5.59
N ARG A 171 4.18 9.45 5.13
CA ARG A 171 5.18 10.37 5.67
C ARG A 171 4.71 10.94 7.00
N PHE A 172 5.55 10.88 8.01
CA PHE A 172 5.20 11.33 9.36
C PHE A 172 5.19 12.87 9.48
N ASP A 173 5.87 13.56 8.57
CA ASP A 173 5.99 15.01 8.48
C ASP A 173 5.18 15.61 7.32
N GLU A 174 4.23 14.84 6.75
CA GLU A 174 3.39 15.33 5.66
C GLU A 174 2.56 16.53 6.11
N LYS A 175 2.44 17.54 5.24
CA LYS A 175 1.55 18.67 5.46
C LYS A 175 0.13 18.18 5.73
N ILE A 176 -0.49 18.65 6.80
CA ILE A 176 -1.81 18.18 7.24
C ILE A 176 -2.87 18.28 6.14
N GLN A 177 -2.81 19.33 5.29
CA GLN A 177 -3.70 19.50 4.15
C GLN A 177 -3.62 18.30 3.18
N LEU A 178 -2.41 17.93 2.78
CA LEU A 178 -2.18 16.82 1.85
C LEU A 178 -2.48 15.48 2.51
N ALA A 179 -2.14 15.31 3.79
CA ALA A 179 -2.46 14.12 4.56
C ALA A 179 -3.96 13.89 4.67
N VAL A 180 -4.75 14.94 4.97
CA VAL A 180 -6.22 14.86 5.02
C VAL A 180 -6.81 14.62 3.63
N ALA A 181 -6.31 15.28 2.58
CA ALA A 181 -6.77 15.05 1.22
C ALA A 181 -6.61 13.58 0.79
N ILE A 182 -5.45 12.98 1.05
CA ILE A 182 -5.16 11.60 0.65
C ILE A 182 -5.83 10.58 1.58
N ASN A 183 -5.57 10.68 2.89
CA ASN A 183 -5.90 9.62 3.83
C ASN A 183 -7.35 9.68 4.32
N VAL A 184 -7.99 10.87 4.30
CA VAL A 184 -9.35 11.06 4.84
C VAL A 184 -10.35 11.28 3.71
N LEU A 185 -10.15 12.30 2.87
CA LEU A 185 -11.03 12.58 1.74
C LEU A 185 -10.97 11.49 0.66
N GLY A 186 -9.79 10.90 0.43
CA GLY A 186 -9.66 9.73 -0.43
C GLY A 186 -10.48 8.53 0.05
N VAL A 187 -10.54 8.28 1.36
CA VAL A 187 -11.38 7.23 1.96
C VAL A 187 -12.86 7.55 1.76
N ARG A 188 -13.28 8.78 2.03
CA ARG A 188 -14.67 9.22 1.76
C ARG A 188 -15.06 8.99 0.30
N ALA A 189 -14.20 9.40 -0.66
CA ALA A 189 -14.46 9.22 -2.08
C ALA A 189 -14.51 7.74 -2.48
N MET A 190 -13.68 6.89 -1.87
CA MET A 190 -13.75 5.43 -2.05
C MET A 190 -15.06 4.84 -1.53
N LEU A 191 -15.57 5.30 -0.38
CA LEU A 191 -16.86 4.86 0.16
C LEU A 191 -18.02 5.28 -0.74
N GLN A 192 -17.96 6.49 -1.29
CA GLN A 192 -18.96 6.97 -2.26
C GLN A 192 -18.96 6.11 -3.52
N LEU A 193 -17.79 5.82 -4.09
CA LEU A 193 -17.66 4.91 -5.23
C LEU A 193 -18.18 3.50 -4.89
N ALA A 194 -17.85 2.98 -3.70
CA ALA A 194 -18.27 1.65 -3.25
C ALA A 194 -19.80 1.52 -3.12
N LYS A 195 -20.50 2.59 -2.72
CA LYS A 195 -21.98 2.61 -2.65
C LYS A 195 -22.64 2.50 -4.02
N GLU A 196 -21.93 2.87 -5.08
CA GLU A 196 -22.42 2.78 -6.46
C GLU A 196 -22.12 1.41 -7.10
N MET A 197 -21.32 0.56 -6.45
CA MET A 197 -20.96 -0.76 -6.98
C MET A 197 -22.11 -1.76 -6.82
N GLN A 198 -22.53 -2.36 -7.94
CA GLN A 198 -23.71 -3.23 -7.99
C GLN A 198 -23.51 -4.57 -7.27
N ASN A 199 -22.27 -5.07 -7.22
CA ASN A 199 -21.95 -6.43 -6.77
C ASN A 199 -20.81 -6.46 -5.74
N LEU A 200 -20.71 -5.43 -4.89
CA LEU A 200 -19.63 -5.34 -3.91
C LEU A 200 -19.74 -6.45 -2.84
N LYS A 201 -18.75 -7.34 -2.83
CA LYS A 201 -18.61 -8.44 -1.88
C LYS A 201 -17.76 -8.05 -0.67
N ALA A 202 -16.67 -7.32 -0.89
CA ALA A 202 -15.76 -6.90 0.17
C ALA A 202 -15.04 -5.59 -0.14
N PHE A 203 -14.86 -4.76 0.88
CA PHE A 203 -14.01 -3.58 0.89
C PHE A 203 -13.02 -3.74 2.04
N VAL A 204 -11.73 -3.87 1.72
CA VAL A 204 -10.66 -3.88 2.72
C VAL A 204 -9.94 -2.54 2.70
N HIS A 205 -10.06 -1.78 3.80
CA HIS A 205 -9.30 -0.56 4.01
C HIS A 205 -8.03 -0.86 4.80
N VAL A 206 -6.87 -0.45 4.29
CA VAL A 206 -5.60 -0.60 4.99
C VAL A 206 -5.38 0.61 5.90
N SER A 207 -5.52 0.38 7.20
CA SER A 207 -5.15 1.30 8.27
C SER A 207 -3.77 0.92 8.84
N THR A 208 -3.57 1.01 10.16
CA THR A 208 -2.35 0.62 10.86
C THR A 208 -2.64 0.38 12.33
N THR A 209 -1.89 -0.52 12.99
CA THR A 209 -2.03 -0.74 14.45
C THR A 209 -1.80 0.55 15.25
N PHE A 210 -1.01 1.48 14.69
CA PHE A 210 -0.68 2.77 15.30
C PHE A 210 -1.76 3.86 15.12
N ALA A 211 -2.88 3.58 14.45
CA ALA A 211 -3.92 4.57 14.19
C ALA A 211 -4.50 5.14 15.50
N HIS A 212 -4.54 4.33 16.56
CA HIS A 212 -5.02 4.71 17.88
C HIS A 212 -3.91 4.62 18.95
N CYS A 213 -2.66 4.91 18.58
CA CYS A 213 -1.50 4.86 19.48
C CYS A 213 -1.55 5.72 20.75
N PRO A 214 -2.43 6.74 20.91
CA PRO A 214 -2.65 7.35 22.23
C PRO A 214 -3.26 6.41 23.27
N ARG A 215 -3.81 5.26 22.85
CA ARG A 215 -4.35 4.22 23.73
C ARG A 215 -3.28 3.19 24.04
N LYS A 216 -3.30 2.69 25.27
CA LYS A 216 -2.43 1.59 25.70
C LYS A 216 -2.83 0.26 25.05
N ASP A 217 -4.13 -0.02 25.03
CA ASP A 217 -4.69 -1.27 24.51
C ASP A 217 -5.67 -0.97 23.37
N VAL A 218 -5.55 -1.72 22.26
CA VAL A 218 -6.34 -1.54 21.05
C VAL A 218 -6.93 -2.89 20.61
N SER A 219 -8.20 -3.14 20.95
CA SER A 219 -9.02 -4.22 20.37
C SER A 219 -9.49 -3.92 18.94
N GLU A 220 -10.02 -4.95 18.27
CA GLU A 220 -10.65 -4.90 16.93
C GLU A 220 -12.03 -4.21 16.96
N SER A 221 -12.03 -2.96 17.43
CA SER A 221 -13.20 -2.09 17.48
C SER A 221 -12.86 -0.72 16.88
N PHE A 222 -13.90 0.03 16.55
CA PHE A 222 -13.73 1.43 16.22
C PHE A 222 -13.62 2.28 17.50
N TYR A 223 -12.85 3.36 17.41
CA TYR A 223 -12.66 4.30 18.52
C TYR A 223 -13.04 5.72 18.09
N PRO A 224 -13.53 6.54 19.03
CA PRO A 224 -13.71 7.96 18.77
C PRO A 224 -12.36 8.65 18.63
N THR A 225 -12.30 9.61 17.70
CA THR A 225 -11.20 10.57 17.55
C THR A 225 -11.51 11.84 18.36
N PRO A 226 -10.49 12.63 18.77
CA PRO A 226 -10.68 13.86 19.55
C PRO A 226 -11.51 14.91 18.79
N PHE A 227 -11.39 14.91 17.46
CA PHE A 227 -12.15 15.77 16.57
C PHE A 227 -12.96 14.92 15.60
N LYS A 228 -14.20 15.35 15.31
CA LYS A 228 -14.98 14.78 14.21
C LYS A 228 -14.26 15.04 12.89
N TYR A 229 -14.20 14.03 12.02
CA TYR A 229 -13.53 14.17 10.72
C TYR A 229 -14.05 15.36 9.90
N ASP A 230 -15.35 15.68 9.96
CA ASP A 230 -15.94 16.79 9.19
C ASP A 230 -15.39 18.15 9.62
N ASN A 231 -15.15 18.34 10.92
CA ASN A 231 -14.58 19.57 11.43
C ASN A 231 -13.14 19.75 10.93
N ILE A 232 -12.37 18.65 10.90
CA ILE A 232 -11.00 18.67 10.38
C ILE A 232 -10.98 18.93 8.88
N ILE A 233 -11.87 18.28 8.12
CA ILE A 233 -12.01 18.53 6.68
C ILE A 233 -12.34 20.00 6.42
N ASN A 234 -13.35 20.55 7.10
CA ASN A 234 -13.74 21.96 6.94
C ASN A 234 -12.62 22.92 7.32
N LEU A 235 -11.90 22.65 8.41
CA LEU A 235 -10.78 23.48 8.83
C LEU A 235 -9.67 23.48 7.77
N VAL A 236 -9.32 22.30 7.25
CA VAL A 236 -8.26 22.12 6.26
C VAL A 236 -8.60 22.73 4.91
N THR A 237 -9.87 22.70 4.50
CA THR A 237 -10.31 23.26 3.22
C THR A 237 -10.51 24.78 3.24
N THR A 238 -10.79 25.37 4.41
CA THR A 238 -11.05 26.81 4.53
C THR A 238 -9.87 27.62 5.07
N SER A 239 -8.80 26.97 5.54
CA SER A 239 -7.62 27.64 6.09
C SER A 239 -6.46 27.66 5.09
N ASP A 240 -5.69 28.74 5.12
CA ASP A 240 -4.41 28.82 4.43
C ASP A 240 -3.34 27.92 5.07
N GLU A 241 -2.25 27.71 4.33
CA GLU A 241 -1.19 26.78 4.73
C GLU A 241 -0.46 27.23 6.01
N GLU A 242 -0.22 28.53 6.18
CA GLU A 242 0.51 29.06 7.35
C GLU A 242 -0.32 28.91 8.63
N ARG A 243 -1.62 29.22 8.55
CA ARG A 243 -2.55 29.00 9.66
C ARG A 243 -2.60 27.52 10.05
N LEU A 244 -2.67 26.60 9.08
CA LEU A 244 -2.71 25.17 9.38
C LEU A 244 -1.41 24.66 9.98
N LYS A 245 -0.27 25.18 9.53
CA LYS A 245 1.03 24.87 10.13
C LYS A 245 1.08 25.26 11.61
N GLN A 246 0.52 26.43 11.97
CA GLN A 246 0.42 26.87 13.37
C GLN A 246 -0.54 26.01 14.19
N LEU A 247 -1.66 25.57 13.60
CA LEU A 247 -2.67 24.76 14.28
C LEU A 247 -2.31 23.27 14.39
N THR A 248 -1.48 22.75 13.49
CA THR A 248 -1.18 21.30 13.38
C THR A 248 -0.73 20.69 14.71
N PRO A 249 0.20 21.28 15.50
CA PRO A 249 0.59 20.72 16.79
C PRO A 249 -0.60 20.51 17.75
N SER A 250 -1.52 21.48 17.81
CA SER A 250 -2.73 21.38 18.63
C SER A 250 -3.76 20.40 18.08
N LEU A 251 -3.83 20.23 16.76
CA LEU A 251 -4.73 19.27 16.10
C LEU A 251 -4.30 17.82 16.32
N LEU A 252 -2.99 17.57 16.34
CA LEU A 252 -2.47 16.23 16.60
C LEU A 252 -2.80 15.76 18.02
N ASP A 253 -2.92 16.68 18.98
CA ASP A 253 -3.21 16.38 20.38
C ASP A 253 -2.22 15.30 20.91
N LYS A 254 -2.68 14.07 21.12
CA LYS A 254 -1.87 12.95 21.61
C LYS A 254 -1.20 12.14 20.50
N TRP A 255 -1.56 12.36 19.24
CA TRP A 255 -0.97 11.64 18.12
C TRP A 255 0.45 12.15 17.84
N PRO A 256 1.44 11.26 17.68
CA PRO A 256 2.83 11.66 17.51
C PRO A 256 3.12 12.27 16.14
N ASN A 257 2.25 12.08 15.14
CA ASN A 257 2.48 12.54 13.76
C ASN A 257 1.19 12.61 12.94
N THR A 258 1.26 13.27 11.77
CA THR A 258 0.11 13.45 10.86
C THR A 258 -0.38 12.15 10.24
N TYR A 259 0.51 11.16 10.06
CA TYR A 259 0.14 9.85 9.52
C TYR A 259 -0.83 9.09 10.43
N THR A 260 -0.43 8.85 11.69
CA THR A 260 -1.24 8.13 12.68
C THR A 260 -2.56 8.85 12.96
N PHE A 261 -2.53 10.18 13.05
CA PHE A 261 -3.72 11.01 13.22
C PHE A 261 -4.71 10.86 12.06
N THR A 262 -4.24 11.00 10.82
CA THR A 262 -5.13 10.90 9.66
C THR A 262 -5.62 9.49 9.40
N LYS A 263 -4.89 8.44 9.82
CA LYS A 263 -5.40 7.05 9.84
C LYS A 263 -6.51 6.86 10.86
N ALA A 264 -6.40 7.46 12.05
CA ALA A 264 -7.50 7.46 13.02
C ALA A 264 -8.75 8.15 12.44
N LEU A 265 -8.59 9.30 11.79
CA LEU A 265 -9.70 10.02 11.14
C LEU A 265 -10.32 9.22 9.98
N ALA A 266 -9.49 8.53 9.19
CA ALA A 266 -9.95 7.65 8.11
C ALA A 266 -10.86 6.52 8.62
N GLU A 267 -10.48 5.91 9.76
CA GLU A 267 -11.32 4.91 10.41
C GLU A 267 -12.64 5.50 10.92
N ASP A 268 -12.64 6.76 11.40
CA ASP A 268 -13.86 7.45 11.82
C ASP A 268 -14.80 7.72 10.64
N VAL A 269 -14.25 8.10 9.48
CA VAL A 269 -15.02 8.22 8.22
C VAL A 269 -15.66 6.88 7.85
N ILE A 270 -14.90 5.78 7.92
CA ILE A 270 -15.44 4.43 7.64
C ILE A 270 -16.55 4.05 8.61
N ARG A 271 -16.35 4.30 9.91
CA ARG A 271 -17.33 4.01 10.97
C ARG A 271 -18.67 4.72 10.73
N VAL A 272 -18.63 5.97 10.27
CA VAL A 272 -19.84 6.79 10.10
C VAL A 272 -20.44 6.62 8.71
N GLU A 273 -19.65 6.74 7.66
CA GLU A 273 -20.11 6.79 6.27
C GLU A 273 -20.14 5.43 5.58
N GLY A 274 -19.40 4.43 6.10
CA GLY A 274 -19.30 3.08 5.55
C GLY A 274 -20.47 2.16 5.88
N LYS A 275 -21.48 2.63 6.62
CA LYS A 275 -22.66 1.84 6.99
C LYS A 275 -23.34 1.23 5.76
N GLY A 276 -23.70 -0.05 5.86
CA GLY A 276 -24.33 -0.81 4.78
C GLY A 276 -23.37 -1.38 3.73
N LEU A 277 -22.08 -1.07 3.80
CA LEU A 277 -21.06 -1.68 2.94
C LEU A 277 -20.34 -2.84 3.67
N PRO A 278 -19.90 -3.87 2.95
CA PRO A 278 -19.08 -4.94 3.52
C PRO A 278 -17.64 -4.48 3.69
N ILE A 279 -17.35 -3.75 4.77
CA ILE A 279 -16.03 -3.18 5.01
C ILE A 279 -15.31 -3.93 6.13
N SER A 280 -14.01 -4.12 5.96
CA SER A 280 -13.08 -4.44 7.05
C SER A 280 -11.93 -3.44 7.08
N VAL A 281 -11.60 -2.99 8.29
CA VAL A 281 -10.42 -2.15 8.55
C VAL A 281 -9.27 -3.07 8.94
N TYR A 282 -8.28 -3.16 8.08
CA TYR A 282 -7.12 -4.02 8.25
C TYR A 282 -5.93 -3.21 8.78
N ARG A 283 -5.44 -3.53 9.98
CA ARG A 283 -4.42 -2.76 10.72
C ARG A 283 -3.09 -3.52 10.77
N PRO A 284 -2.19 -3.40 9.78
CA PRO A 284 -0.86 -3.97 9.86
C PRO A 284 0.04 -3.18 10.84
N ALA A 285 0.99 -3.89 11.45
CA ALA A 285 2.10 -3.32 12.23
C ALA A 285 3.23 -2.81 11.29
N VAL A 286 4.47 -2.70 11.79
CA VAL A 286 5.60 -2.23 10.97
C VAL A 286 5.93 -3.28 9.92
N ILE A 287 5.64 -2.98 8.65
CA ILE A 287 5.85 -3.92 7.56
C ILE A 287 7.33 -3.94 7.17
N VAL A 288 7.92 -5.13 7.14
CA VAL A 288 9.32 -5.37 6.72
C VAL A 288 9.37 -6.22 5.45
N SER A 289 10.58 -6.60 5.03
CA SER A 289 10.80 -7.44 3.84
C SER A 289 9.98 -8.73 3.87
N THR A 290 9.79 -9.33 2.69
CA THR A 290 9.15 -10.65 2.57
C THR A 290 9.92 -11.69 3.37
N TYR A 291 9.19 -12.54 4.08
CA TYR A 291 9.79 -13.67 4.79
C TYR A 291 10.14 -14.80 3.82
N ARG A 292 9.25 -15.10 2.86
CA ARG A 292 9.39 -16.26 1.97
C ARG A 292 8.97 -16.03 0.53
N GLU A 293 7.85 -15.37 0.26
CA GLU A 293 7.31 -15.28 -1.12
C GLU A 293 7.06 -13.82 -1.56
N PRO A 294 6.97 -13.55 -2.88
CA PRO A 294 7.39 -14.40 -3.99
C PRO A 294 8.91 -14.49 -4.18
N VAL A 295 9.62 -13.55 -3.57
CA VAL A 295 11.08 -13.46 -3.51
C VAL A 295 11.43 -13.26 -2.06
N ARG A 296 12.21 -14.14 -1.45
CA ARG A 296 12.68 -13.97 -0.06
C ARG A 296 13.44 -12.66 0.15
N GLY A 297 13.22 -11.99 1.28
CA GLY A 297 13.97 -10.77 1.66
C GLY A 297 13.75 -9.56 0.75
N TRP A 298 12.77 -9.60 -0.16
CA TRP A 298 12.47 -8.50 -1.07
C TRP A 298 11.94 -7.29 -0.30
N ILE A 299 12.47 -6.12 -0.66
CA ILE A 299 12.10 -4.81 -0.13
C ILE A 299 12.40 -3.76 -1.20
N ASP A 300 11.57 -2.72 -1.32
CA ASP A 300 11.73 -1.67 -2.33
C ASP A 300 11.83 -0.25 -1.75
N ASN A 301 12.02 -0.16 -0.43
CA ASN A 301 12.13 1.09 0.30
C ASN A 301 13.15 0.97 1.44
N VAL A 302 13.56 2.11 1.98
CA VAL A 302 14.55 2.22 3.07
C VAL A 302 13.94 2.83 4.34
N TYR A 303 12.64 2.59 4.56
CA TYR A 303 11.93 3.20 5.68
C TYR A 303 12.08 2.40 6.98
N GLY A 304 12.09 3.12 8.11
CA GLY A 304 12.07 2.53 9.44
C GLY A 304 13.22 1.55 9.69
N PRO A 305 12.94 0.31 10.16
CA PRO A 305 13.96 -0.70 10.45
C PRO A 305 14.88 -1.02 9.26
N VAL A 306 14.38 -0.92 8.03
CA VAL A 306 15.19 -1.20 6.83
C VAL A 306 16.30 -0.16 6.68
N GLY A 307 16.00 1.12 6.92
CA GLY A 307 17.00 2.18 6.88
C GLY A 307 18.07 2.00 7.95
N LEU A 308 17.70 1.52 9.14
CA LEU A 308 18.62 1.15 10.21
C LEU A 308 19.58 0.04 9.76
N MET A 309 19.03 -1.04 9.18
CA MET A 309 19.82 -2.16 8.67
C MET A 309 20.79 -1.76 7.55
N VAL A 310 20.36 -0.88 6.64
CA VAL A 310 21.24 -0.32 5.59
C VAL A 310 22.36 0.52 6.21
N GLY A 311 22.06 1.35 7.21
CA GLY A 311 23.06 2.15 7.92
C GLY A 311 24.13 1.29 8.60
N ILE A 312 23.72 0.20 9.25
CA ILE A 312 24.63 -0.76 9.88
C ILE A 312 25.44 -1.51 8.80
N GLY A 313 24.77 -2.07 7.80
CA GLY A 313 25.42 -2.88 6.77
C GLY A 313 26.41 -2.11 5.88
N THR A 314 26.23 -0.80 5.74
CA THR A 314 27.15 0.10 5.02
C THR A 314 28.28 0.63 5.89
N GLY A 315 28.24 0.41 7.21
CA GLY A 315 29.21 0.99 8.16
C GLY A 315 29.03 2.50 8.39
N VAL A 316 27.90 3.09 8.01
CA VAL A 316 27.61 4.50 8.33
C VAL A 316 27.15 4.65 9.79
N LEU A 317 26.40 3.66 10.28
CA LEU A 317 25.89 3.64 11.64
C LEU A 317 26.67 2.62 12.48
N HIS A 318 27.52 3.13 13.38
CA HIS A 318 28.33 2.30 14.28
C HIS A 318 27.68 2.05 15.64
N THR A 319 26.82 2.95 16.09
CA THR A 319 26.13 2.87 17.38
C THR A 319 24.70 3.34 17.23
N TYR A 320 23.79 2.74 17.99
CA TYR A 320 22.37 3.10 18.00
C TYR A 320 21.87 3.06 19.44
N HIS A 321 21.25 4.15 19.89
CA HIS A 321 20.64 4.20 21.21
C HIS A 321 19.26 3.52 21.15
N TYR A 322 19.10 2.47 21.93
CA TYR A 322 17.89 1.64 21.99
C TYR A 322 17.57 1.29 23.43
N ASP A 323 16.27 1.23 23.74
CA ASP A 323 15.76 0.70 24.99
C ASP A 323 15.56 -0.81 24.87
N ALA A 324 16.37 -1.59 25.60
CA ALA A 324 16.38 -3.05 25.52
C ALA A 324 15.04 -3.70 25.88
N ASP A 325 14.20 -3.03 26.66
CA ASP A 325 12.90 -3.53 27.10
C ASP A 325 11.77 -3.18 26.13
N SER A 326 12.03 -2.34 25.13
CA SER A 326 11.05 -2.00 24.10
C SER A 326 10.77 -3.21 23.19
N VAL A 327 9.50 -3.42 22.86
CA VAL A 327 9.06 -4.46 21.90
C VAL A 327 8.71 -3.77 20.59
N THR A 328 9.36 -4.18 19.49
CA THR A 328 9.06 -3.65 18.14
C THR A 328 8.24 -4.66 17.37
N GLU A 329 6.97 -4.35 17.09
CA GLU A 329 6.10 -5.19 16.28
C GLU A 329 6.39 -5.04 14.79
N MET A 330 7.07 -6.05 14.23
CA MET A 330 7.40 -6.14 12.81
C MET A 330 6.71 -7.34 12.18
N VAL A 331 6.17 -7.14 10.97
CA VAL A 331 5.45 -8.17 10.22
C VAL A 331 5.96 -8.24 8.77
N PRO A 332 6.30 -9.44 8.25
CA PRO A 332 6.70 -9.60 6.86
C PRO A 332 5.58 -9.25 5.87
N VAL A 333 5.90 -8.51 4.81
CA VAL A 333 4.89 -8.01 3.84
C VAL A 333 4.10 -9.12 3.15
N ASP A 334 4.69 -10.28 2.93
CA ASP A 334 4.02 -11.43 2.32
C ASP A 334 2.95 -12.03 3.25
N MET A 335 3.22 -12.10 4.55
CA MET A 335 2.22 -12.51 5.54
C MET A 335 1.11 -11.46 5.71
N VAL A 336 1.46 -10.18 5.65
CA VAL A 336 0.49 -9.07 5.64
C VAL A 336 -0.44 -9.18 4.44
N VAL A 337 0.10 -9.42 3.24
CA VAL A 337 -0.72 -9.59 2.03
C VAL A 337 -1.57 -10.86 2.11
N ASN A 338 -1.03 -11.98 2.58
CA ASN A 338 -1.80 -13.22 2.75
C ASN A 338 -3.00 -13.03 3.68
N SER A 339 -2.79 -12.39 4.83
CA SER A 339 -3.87 -12.09 5.78
C SER A 339 -4.85 -11.03 5.25
N MET A 340 -4.40 -10.05 4.48
CA MET A 340 -5.27 -9.08 3.80
C MET A 340 -6.18 -9.75 2.75
N VAL A 341 -5.66 -10.70 1.97
CA VAL A 341 -6.46 -11.50 1.02
C VAL A 341 -7.48 -12.36 1.77
N ALA A 342 -7.08 -12.99 2.88
CA ALA A 342 -7.99 -13.74 3.74
C ALA A 342 -9.05 -12.83 4.40
N THR A 343 -8.70 -11.60 4.74
CA THR A 343 -9.62 -10.60 5.29
C THR A 343 -10.74 -10.31 4.30
N ALA A 344 -10.44 -10.10 3.01
CA ALA A 344 -11.48 -9.86 2.01
C ALA A 344 -12.49 -11.02 1.90
N TRP A 345 -11.99 -12.27 1.97
CA TRP A 345 -12.84 -13.46 2.02
C TRP A 345 -13.72 -13.47 3.28
N TYR A 346 -13.13 -13.19 4.45
CA TYR A 346 -13.83 -13.14 5.73
C TYR A 346 -14.91 -12.05 5.76
N THR A 347 -14.63 -10.86 5.22
CA THR A 347 -15.58 -9.75 5.10
C THR A 347 -16.83 -10.16 4.33
N ALA A 348 -16.66 -10.92 3.23
CA ALA A 348 -17.78 -11.35 2.40
C ALA A 348 -18.61 -12.47 3.06
N LYS A 349 -17.99 -13.28 3.94
CA LYS A 349 -18.66 -14.38 4.64
C LYS A 349 -19.37 -13.96 5.92
N SER A 350 -18.91 -12.89 6.56
CA SER A 350 -19.45 -12.38 7.83
C SER A 350 -20.60 -11.39 7.65
N LYS A 351 -21.21 -11.37 6.46
CA LYS A 351 -22.33 -10.48 6.10
C LYS A 351 -23.63 -10.88 6.80
#